data_AF-A0A6I2F3S0-F1
#
_entry.id   AF-A0A6I2F3S0-F1
#
_cell.length_a   1.000
_cell.length_b   1.000
_cell.length_c   1.000
_cell.angle_alpha   90.00
_cell.angle_beta   90.00
_cell.angle_gamma   90.00
#
_symmetry.space_group_name_H-M   'P 1'
#
loop_
_entity.id
_entity.type
_entity.pdbx_description
1 polymer ?
#
loop_
_entity_poly.entity_id
_entity_poly.type
_entity_poly.pdbx_seq_one_letter_code
_entity_poly.pdbx_strand_id
1 'polypeptide(L)'
;MSWLAVLGWTGLAALVVTTFLAALGSLNQTLYGASNFIERYLEAIADDDLARAAATPGVALDAEELAALGLPADVSTAMQRSGVATAAPEDIEIVEDVANDDGTRSVTASYRLEAAILTTTFQVRPIDPLYGVLNRWEFAVSPIAVVDVTAAHNPFFTVGTLTLDTRARKTGEELAAFDQTAPYLVVAPAVYSFAYDDVLLTAQPVDLAVEPSTRGAVTVDSQATPAFVERVQSQLNQFLDDCATQPTLFPTDCPFGVEIDDRVLSDPSWSISAYPIVTLIPGEDAFEMPPTAGVAHLSVELQSLFDGDEYTLEEDRTFTISLDARIRADGSISVQLK
;
A
#
# COMPACT_ATOMS: atom_id res chain seq x y z
N MET A 1 60.89 -49.91 -9.56
CA MET A 1 60.57 -48.82 -8.60
C MET A 1 61.08 -49.25 -7.24
N SER A 2 61.93 -48.47 -6.57
CA SER A 2 62.39 -48.85 -5.23
C SER A 2 61.20 -48.78 -4.26
N TRP A 3 61.11 -49.73 -3.34
CA TRP A 3 60.07 -49.76 -2.29
C TRP A 3 59.96 -48.43 -1.52
N LEU A 4 61.10 -47.76 -1.31
CA LEU A 4 61.18 -46.44 -0.69
C LEU A 4 60.52 -45.33 -1.53
N ALA A 5 60.61 -45.39 -2.86
CA ALA A 5 59.93 -44.44 -3.74
C ALA A 5 58.41 -44.64 -3.71
N VAL A 6 57.94 -45.90 -3.70
CA VAL A 6 56.51 -46.20 -3.57
C VAL A 6 55.98 -45.67 -2.24
N LEU A 7 56.67 -45.93 -1.13
CA LEU A 7 56.31 -45.39 0.19
C LEU A 7 56.31 -43.86 0.23
N GLY A 8 57.30 -43.21 -0.40
CA GLY A 8 57.38 -41.76 -0.50
C GLY A 8 56.21 -41.15 -1.27
N TRP A 9 55.86 -41.72 -2.43
CA TRP A 9 54.73 -41.27 -3.24
C TRP A 9 53.38 -41.54 -2.55
N THR A 10 53.21 -42.67 -1.87
CA THR A 10 51.99 -42.94 -1.09
C THR A 10 51.86 -42.00 0.10
N GLY A 11 52.96 -41.67 0.78
CA GLY A 11 52.95 -40.70 1.87
C GLY A 11 52.61 -39.29 1.40
N LEU A 12 53.18 -38.86 0.27
CA LEU A 12 52.85 -37.58 -0.36
C LEU A 12 51.38 -37.55 -0.80
N ALA A 13 50.89 -38.60 -1.45
CA ALA A 13 49.49 -38.69 -1.86
C ALA A 13 48.54 -38.61 -0.66
N ALA A 14 48.83 -39.34 0.42
CA ALA A 14 48.04 -39.27 1.66
C ALA A 14 48.02 -37.86 2.25
N LEU A 15 49.17 -37.18 2.30
CA LEU A 15 49.27 -35.80 2.80
C LEU A 15 48.49 -34.80 1.94
N VAL A 16 48.52 -34.95 0.62
CA VAL A 16 47.72 -34.11 -0.29
C VAL A 16 46.23 -34.33 -0.04
N VAL A 17 45.79 -35.59 0.10
CA VAL A 17 44.39 -35.92 0.37
C VAL A 17 43.93 -35.36 1.71
N THR A 18 44.71 -35.50 2.78
CA THR A 18 44.32 -34.97 4.10
C THR A 18 44.25 -33.44 4.09
N THR A 19 45.21 -32.77 3.45
CA THR A 19 45.21 -31.30 3.32
C THR A 19 44.00 -30.83 2.53
N PHE A 20 43.64 -31.54 1.45
CA PHE A 20 42.47 -31.24 0.65
C PHE A 20 41.16 -31.42 1.46
N LEU A 21 41.01 -32.52 2.21
CA LEU A 21 39.84 -32.73 3.06
C LEU A 21 39.74 -31.70 4.19
N ALA A 22 40.87 -31.30 4.79
CA ALA A 22 40.89 -30.22 5.78
C ALA A 22 40.47 -28.88 5.18
N ALA A 23 40.93 -28.58 3.95
CA ALA A 23 40.51 -27.38 3.22
C ALA A 23 39.00 -27.41 2.90
N LEU A 24 38.46 -28.55 2.47
CA LEU A 24 37.02 -28.72 2.26
C LEU A 24 36.22 -28.55 3.56
N GLY A 25 36.70 -29.12 4.66
CA GLY A 25 36.08 -28.95 5.98
C GLY A 25 36.06 -27.47 6.42
N SER A 26 37.17 -26.76 6.23
CA SER A 26 37.25 -25.32 6.50
C SER A 26 36.27 -24.53 5.64
N LEU A 27 36.20 -24.82 4.33
CA LEU A 27 35.25 -24.17 3.42
C LEU A 27 33.80 -24.42 3.84
N ASN A 28 33.48 -25.63 4.28
CA ASN A 28 32.14 -26.00 4.76
C ASN A 28 31.76 -25.37 6.09
N GLN A 29 32.74 -24.96 6.91
CA GLN A 29 32.50 -24.24 8.15
C GLN A 29 32.39 -22.73 7.93
N THR A 30 33.19 -22.16 7.03
CA THR A 30 33.23 -20.71 6.83
C THR A 30 32.29 -20.24 5.72
N LEU A 31 32.42 -20.79 4.52
CA LEU A 31 31.69 -20.31 3.34
C LEU A 31 30.40 -21.09 3.12
N TYR A 32 30.43 -22.41 3.24
CA TYR A 32 29.27 -23.26 2.94
C TYR A 32 28.52 -23.70 4.22
N GLY A 33 28.74 -23.01 5.34
CA GLY A 33 28.05 -23.25 6.61
C GLY A 33 26.63 -22.69 6.63
N ALA A 34 25.81 -23.18 7.56
CA ALA A 34 24.44 -22.70 7.78
C ALA A 34 24.43 -21.23 8.26
N SER A 35 25.32 -20.88 9.17
CA SER A 35 25.53 -19.49 9.64
C SER A 35 25.74 -18.51 8.49
N ASN A 36 26.71 -18.78 7.60
CA ASN A 36 27.01 -17.91 6.46
C ASN A 36 25.92 -17.94 5.36
N PHE A 37 25.05 -18.94 5.35
CA PHE A 37 23.85 -18.94 4.50
C PHE A 37 22.82 -17.92 5.00
N ILE A 38 22.58 -17.86 6.32
CA ILE A 38 21.70 -16.85 6.93
C ILE A 38 22.29 -15.45 6.84
N GLU A 39 23.59 -15.30 7.11
CA GLU A 39 24.29 -14.03 6.99
C GLU A 39 24.12 -13.45 5.58
N ARG A 40 24.35 -14.26 4.53
CA ARG A 40 24.15 -13.83 3.13
C ARG A 40 22.71 -13.47 2.76
N TYR A 41 21.73 -14.10 3.42
CA TYR A 41 20.33 -13.73 3.26
C TYR A 41 20.06 -12.34 3.84
N LEU A 42 20.51 -12.09 5.08
CA LEU A 42 20.34 -10.81 5.76
C LEU A 42 21.15 -9.69 5.07
N GLU A 43 22.37 -9.98 4.61
CA GLU A 43 23.19 -9.06 3.82
C GLU A 43 22.49 -8.65 2.52
N ALA A 44 21.82 -9.59 1.83
CA ALA A 44 21.06 -9.25 0.62
C ALA A 44 19.92 -8.27 0.91
N ILE A 45 19.29 -8.36 2.10
CA ILE A 45 18.29 -7.38 2.54
C ILE A 45 18.97 -6.04 2.87
N ALA A 46 20.09 -6.08 3.60
CA ALA A 46 20.88 -4.91 3.98
C ALA A 46 21.37 -4.11 2.76
N ASP A 47 21.72 -4.81 1.68
CA ASP A 47 22.15 -4.25 0.39
C ASP A 47 20.97 -3.80 -0.51
N ASP A 48 19.73 -3.86 -0.02
CA ASP A 48 18.50 -3.57 -0.78
C ASP A 48 18.32 -4.44 -2.05
N ASP A 49 18.94 -5.62 -2.08
CA ASP A 49 18.75 -6.65 -3.10
C ASP A 49 17.68 -7.66 -2.65
N LEU A 50 16.46 -7.16 -2.46
CA LEU A 50 15.32 -7.97 -2.02
C LEU A 50 14.99 -9.11 -3.00
N ALA A 51 15.30 -8.92 -4.29
CA ALA A 51 15.09 -9.95 -5.31
C ALA A 51 16.03 -11.14 -5.08
N ARG A 52 17.30 -10.87 -4.74
CA ARG A 52 18.26 -11.90 -4.36
C ARG A 52 17.89 -12.57 -3.03
N ALA A 53 17.47 -11.79 -2.04
CA ALA A 53 16.99 -12.34 -0.77
C ALA A 53 15.82 -13.31 -1.01
N ALA A 54 14.83 -12.91 -1.82
CA ALA A 54 13.68 -13.74 -2.19
C ALA A 54 14.04 -14.98 -3.02
N ALA A 55 15.13 -14.94 -3.80
CA ALA A 55 15.64 -16.07 -4.58
C ALA A 55 16.49 -17.06 -3.75
N THR A 56 16.70 -16.78 -2.46
CA THR A 56 17.45 -17.68 -1.57
C THR A 56 16.69 -19.01 -1.42
N PRO A 57 17.37 -20.18 -1.49
CA PRO A 57 16.72 -21.48 -1.38
C PRO A 57 15.83 -21.61 -0.13
N GLY A 58 14.58 -22.00 -0.33
CA GLY A 58 13.57 -22.13 0.73
C GLY A 58 12.84 -20.84 1.14
N VAL A 59 13.13 -19.69 0.50
CA VAL A 59 12.38 -18.45 0.75
C VAL A 59 11.10 -18.37 -0.07
N ALA A 60 11.17 -18.68 -1.37
CA ALA A 60 9.98 -18.72 -2.21
C ALA A 60 9.03 -19.83 -1.75
N LEU A 61 7.75 -19.49 -1.58
CA LEU A 61 6.70 -20.43 -1.20
C LEU A 61 6.22 -21.21 -2.43
N ASP A 62 5.97 -22.50 -2.24
CA ASP A 62 5.28 -23.31 -3.23
C ASP A 62 3.75 -23.17 -3.14
N ALA A 63 3.04 -23.85 -4.05
CA ALA A 63 1.58 -23.75 -4.12
C ALA A 63 0.87 -24.34 -2.89
N GLU A 64 1.45 -25.34 -2.23
CA GLU A 64 0.89 -25.96 -1.02
C GLU A 64 1.07 -25.02 0.17
N GLU A 65 2.23 -24.40 0.30
CA GLU A 65 2.53 -23.40 1.34
C GLU A 65 1.67 -22.14 1.18
N LEU A 66 1.49 -21.64 -0.05
CA LEU A 66 0.59 -20.52 -0.33
C LEU A 66 -0.86 -20.85 0.05
N ALA A 67 -1.33 -22.05 -0.30
CA ALA A 67 -2.68 -22.49 0.05
C ALA A 67 -2.85 -22.62 1.58
N ALA A 68 -1.83 -23.10 2.30
CA ALA A 68 -1.84 -23.19 3.76
C ALA A 68 -1.94 -21.81 4.44
N LEU A 69 -1.40 -20.76 3.79
CA LEU A 69 -1.54 -19.35 4.23
C LEU A 69 -2.85 -18.68 3.77
N GLY A 70 -3.69 -19.38 3.02
CA GLY A 70 -4.91 -18.84 2.43
C GLY A 70 -4.65 -17.80 1.34
N LEU A 71 -3.50 -17.90 0.66
CA LEU A 71 -3.10 -16.98 -0.41
C LEU A 71 -3.43 -17.58 -1.78
N PRO A 72 -3.77 -16.72 -2.76
CA PRO A 72 -3.93 -17.18 -4.13
C PRO A 72 -2.56 -17.55 -4.72
N ALA A 73 -2.56 -18.52 -5.65
CA ALA A 73 -1.33 -18.98 -6.30
C ALA A 73 -0.59 -17.88 -7.09
N ASP A 74 -1.29 -16.80 -7.42
CA ASP A 74 -0.77 -15.67 -8.19
C ASP A 74 -0.54 -14.42 -7.33
N VAL A 75 -0.43 -14.58 -5.99
CA VAL A 75 -0.14 -13.50 -5.03
C VAL A 75 1.02 -12.61 -5.48
N SER A 76 0.92 -11.32 -5.17
CA SER A 76 1.89 -10.33 -5.63
C SER A 76 3.25 -10.48 -4.95
N THR A 77 4.32 -10.56 -5.75
CA THR A 77 5.72 -10.48 -5.33
C THR A 77 6.34 -9.12 -5.63
N ALA A 78 5.54 -8.12 -6.01
CA ALA A 78 6.04 -6.82 -6.46
C ALA A 78 6.90 -6.10 -5.40
N MET A 79 6.66 -6.36 -4.11
CA MET A 79 7.39 -5.77 -2.99
C MET A 79 8.76 -6.42 -2.71
N GLN A 80 9.14 -7.46 -3.46
CA GLN A 80 10.46 -8.08 -3.37
C GLN A 80 11.50 -7.39 -4.28
N ARG A 81 11.21 -6.18 -4.76
CA ARG A 81 12.11 -5.39 -5.60
C ARG A 81 12.97 -4.48 -4.74
N SER A 82 14.14 -4.10 -5.25
CA SER A 82 14.98 -3.06 -4.63
C SER A 82 14.23 -1.74 -4.48
N GLY A 83 14.56 -0.98 -3.46
CA GLY A 83 14.01 0.33 -3.16
C GLY A 83 12.60 0.28 -2.57
N VAL A 84 12.19 -0.88 -2.04
CA VAL A 84 10.87 -1.06 -1.39
C VAL A 84 11.00 -1.02 0.13
N ALA A 85 12.03 -1.64 0.69
CA ALA A 85 12.30 -1.55 2.13
C ALA A 85 12.77 -0.15 2.49
N THR A 86 12.23 0.40 3.58
CA THR A 86 12.61 1.72 4.13
C THR A 86 13.79 1.59 5.09
N ALA A 87 13.81 0.51 5.88
CA ALA A 87 14.96 0.14 6.69
C ALA A 87 15.21 -1.37 6.59
N ALA A 88 16.49 -1.74 6.59
CA ALA A 88 16.98 -3.10 6.45
C ALA A 88 17.81 -3.48 7.70
N PRO A 89 18.10 -4.77 7.94
CA PRO A 89 18.95 -5.17 9.06
C PRO A 89 20.38 -4.65 8.88
N GLU A 90 20.90 -4.02 9.93
CA GLU A 90 22.28 -3.52 10.05
C GLU A 90 23.01 -4.28 11.16
N ASP A 91 24.33 -4.17 11.22
CA ASP A 91 25.16 -4.79 12.28
C ASP A 91 24.86 -6.29 12.50
N ILE A 92 24.76 -7.06 11.41
CA ILE A 92 24.38 -8.47 11.43
C ILE A 92 25.49 -9.31 12.09
N GLU A 93 25.11 -10.10 13.09
CA GLU A 93 25.99 -11.04 13.79
C GLU A 93 25.27 -12.37 14.03
N ILE A 94 25.91 -13.50 13.69
CA ILE A 94 25.40 -14.82 14.08
C ILE A 94 25.84 -15.10 15.51
N VAL A 95 24.86 -15.21 16.42
CA VAL A 95 25.11 -15.38 17.86
C VAL A 95 24.99 -16.83 18.31
N GLU A 96 24.26 -17.68 17.57
CA GLU A 96 24.09 -19.09 17.88
C GLU A 96 23.84 -19.93 16.62
N ASP A 97 24.39 -21.16 16.58
CA ASP A 97 24.18 -22.14 15.50
C ASP A 97 24.14 -23.55 16.11
N VAL A 98 22.92 -24.10 16.25
CA VAL A 98 22.65 -25.38 16.92
C VAL A 98 22.14 -26.40 15.92
N ALA A 99 22.72 -27.60 15.95
CA ALA A 99 22.21 -28.75 15.21
C ALA A 99 21.02 -29.38 15.95
N ASN A 100 19.94 -29.64 15.24
CA ASN A 100 18.74 -30.30 15.77
C ASN A 100 18.79 -31.82 15.49
N ASP A 101 18.04 -32.60 16.28
CA ASP A 101 18.02 -34.07 16.17
C ASP A 101 17.44 -34.60 14.84
N ASP A 102 16.62 -33.79 14.16
CA ASP A 102 15.99 -34.11 12.88
C ASP A 102 16.88 -33.80 11.66
N GLY A 103 18.10 -33.31 11.88
CA GLY A 103 19.05 -32.94 10.84
C GLY A 103 18.92 -31.49 10.34
N THR A 104 17.96 -30.72 10.85
CA THR A 104 17.90 -29.27 10.63
C THR A 104 18.89 -28.53 11.54
N ARG A 105 19.10 -27.24 11.29
CA ARG A 105 19.89 -26.35 12.13
C ARG A 105 19.10 -25.10 12.48
N SER A 106 19.16 -24.73 13.76
CA SER A 106 18.65 -23.48 14.30
C SER A 106 19.79 -22.46 14.31
N VAL A 107 19.70 -21.43 13.48
CA VAL A 107 20.71 -20.36 13.39
C VAL A 107 20.10 -19.07 13.89
N THR A 108 20.65 -18.50 14.94
CA THR A 108 20.17 -17.25 15.54
C THR A 108 21.07 -16.10 15.15
N ALA A 109 20.49 -15.11 14.50
CA ALA A 109 21.14 -13.86 14.13
C ALA A 109 20.66 -12.72 15.03
N SER A 110 21.58 -11.87 15.45
CA SER A 110 21.28 -10.54 15.98
C SER A 110 21.57 -9.49 14.92
N TYR A 111 20.73 -8.47 14.85
CA TYR A 111 20.89 -7.35 13.93
C TYR A 111 20.15 -6.15 14.50
N ARG A 112 20.49 -4.96 14.03
CA ARG A 112 19.81 -3.72 14.34
C ARG A 112 18.84 -3.37 13.22
N LEU A 113 17.59 -3.12 13.56
CA LEU A 113 16.57 -2.60 12.65
C LEU A 113 16.15 -1.24 13.18
N GLU A 114 16.48 -0.18 12.45
CA GLU A 114 16.41 1.20 12.95
C GLU A 114 17.12 1.39 14.30
N ALA A 115 16.36 1.70 15.37
CA ALA A 115 16.86 1.88 16.73
C ALA A 115 16.80 0.60 17.58
N ALA A 116 16.14 -0.46 17.11
CA ALA A 116 15.94 -1.69 17.85
C ALA A 116 17.01 -2.73 17.52
N ILE A 117 17.59 -3.36 18.53
CA ILE A 117 18.42 -4.56 18.35
C ILE A 117 17.50 -5.77 18.51
N LEU A 118 17.40 -6.57 17.46
CA LEU A 118 16.55 -7.74 17.38
C LEU A 118 17.40 -9.02 17.33
N THR A 119 16.74 -10.12 17.62
CA THR A 119 17.33 -11.47 17.54
C THR A 119 16.29 -12.40 16.96
N THR A 120 16.64 -13.09 15.88
CA THR A 120 15.74 -14.00 15.17
C THR A 120 16.42 -15.31 14.87
N THR A 121 15.71 -16.39 15.12
CA THR A 121 16.17 -17.75 14.85
C THR A 121 15.55 -18.27 13.56
N PHE A 122 16.41 -18.67 12.63
CA PHE A 122 16.03 -19.27 11.36
C PHE A 122 16.26 -20.77 11.40
N GLN A 123 15.35 -21.53 10.80
CA GLN A 123 15.48 -22.97 10.64
C GLN A 123 15.95 -23.29 9.22
N VAL A 124 17.07 -23.97 9.09
CA VAL A 124 17.63 -24.39 7.80
C VAL A 124 17.87 -25.88 7.75
N ARG A 125 17.82 -26.46 6.56
CA ARG A 125 18.11 -27.88 6.34
C ARG A 125 19.13 -28.06 5.22
N PRO A 126 19.96 -29.11 5.30
CA PRO A 126 20.91 -29.41 4.24
C PRO A 126 20.19 -29.91 2.99
N ILE A 127 20.69 -29.50 1.82
CA ILE A 127 20.28 -30.01 0.51
C ILE A 127 21.46 -30.63 -0.22
N ASP A 128 21.22 -31.19 -1.40
CA ASP A 128 22.24 -31.88 -2.19
C ASP A 128 23.52 -31.04 -2.34
N PRO A 129 24.68 -31.57 -1.88
CA PRO A 129 25.92 -30.81 -1.82
C PRO A 129 26.46 -30.52 -3.22
N LEU A 130 27.04 -29.33 -3.38
CA LEU A 130 27.70 -28.94 -4.62
C LEU A 130 28.96 -29.79 -4.83
N TYR A 131 29.08 -30.38 -6.02
CA TYR A 131 30.15 -31.32 -6.38
C TYR A 131 30.28 -32.53 -5.42
N GLY A 132 29.23 -32.86 -4.66
CA GLY A 132 29.23 -33.98 -3.72
C GLY A 132 29.95 -33.75 -2.40
N VAL A 133 30.58 -32.57 -2.19
CA VAL A 133 31.41 -32.31 -1.00
C VAL A 133 31.18 -30.95 -0.35
N LEU A 134 30.69 -29.95 -1.08
CA LEU A 134 30.44 -28.62 -0.55
C LEU A 134 29.00 -28.52 -0.06
N ASN A 135 28.83 -28.17 1.20
CA ASN A 135 27.52 -28.08 1.83
C ASN A 135 26.63 -27.07 1.11
N ARG A 136 25.33 -27.35 1.10
CA ARG A 136 24.30 -26.42 0.63
C ARG A 136 23.14 -26.47 1.59
N TRP A 137 22.47 -25.33 1.73
CA TRP A 137 21.40 -25.13 2.69
C TRP A 137 20.20 -24.50 1.98
N GLU A 138 19.04 -24.74 2.55
CA GLU A 138 17.81 -24.01 2.27
C GLU A 138 17.08 -23.74 3.58
N PHE A 139 16.21 -22.74 3.58
CA PHE A 139 15.28 -22.55 4.69
C PHE A 139 14.34 -23.75 4.81
N ALA A 140 14.28 -24.33 6.00
CA ALA A 140 13.31 -25.36 6.34
C ALA A 140 11.94 -24.76 6.63
N VAL A 141 11.91 -23.51 7.09
CA VAL A 141 10.72 -22.66 7.24
C VAL A 141 11.00 -21.35 6.52
N SER A 142 10.18 -21.01 5.53
CA SER A 142 10.39 -19.79 4.76
C SER A 142 10.33 -18.54 5.66
N PRO A 143 11.32 -17.63 5.57
CA PRO A 143 11.32 -16.37 6.29
C PRO A 143 10.42 -15.32 5.62
N ILE A 144 9.81 -15.61 4.46
CA ILE A 144 8.92 -14.64 3.80
C ILE A 144 7.76 -14.28 4.72
N ALA A 145 7.37 -13.02 4.68
CA ALA A 145 6.21 -12.53 5.40
C ALA A 145 5.11 -12.12 4.42
N VAL A 146 3.90 -12.02 4.96
CA VAL A 146 2.71 -11.60 4.21
C VAL A 146 2.25 -10.26 4.79
N VAL A 147 2.02 -9.27 3.94
CA VAL A 147 1.39 -8.01 4.34
C VAL A 147 0.08 -7.86 3.60
N ASP A 148 -1.02 -7.83 4.36
CA ASP A 148 -2.33 -7.44 3.84
C ASP A 148 -2.38 -5.90 3.81
N VAL A 149 -2.33 -5.33 2.61
CA VAL A 149 -2.39 -3.88 2.42
C VAL A 149 -3.82 -3.49 2.08
N THR A 150 -4.44 -2.68 2.92
CA THR A 150 -5.72 -2.02 2.64
C THR A 150 -5.45 -0.61 2.14
N ALA A 151 -5.67 -0.38 0.85
CA ALA A 151 -5.67 0.96 0.29
C ALA A 151 -7.10 1.53 0.43
N ALA A 152 -7.29 2.42 1.41
CA ALA A 152 -8.59 2.97 1.75
C ALA A 152 -8.87 4.25 0.96
N HIS A 153 -10.09 4.37 0.44
CA HIS A 153 -10.59 5.49 -0.37
C HIS A 153 -9.84 5.78 -1.68
N ASN A 154 -8.84 4.95 -2.01
CA ASN A 154 -8.02 5.00 -3.21
C ASN A 154 -7.40 3.62 -3.42
N PRO A 155 -7.48 3.04 -4.62
CA PRO A 155 -6.91 1.71 -4.88
C PRO A 155 -5.37 1.70 -4.98
N PHE A 156 -4.73 2.87 -4.97
CA PHE A 156 -3.29 2.98 -5.11
C PHE A 156 -2.62 3.25 -3.77
N PHE A 157 -1.43 2.68 -3.62
CA PHE A 157 -0.51 3.03 -2.55
C PHE A 157 0.93 3.02 -3.07
N THR A 158 1.79 3.73 -2.37
CA THR A 158 3.22 3.82 -2.60
C THR A 158 3.95 3.10 -1.47
N VAL A 159 4.91 2.26 -1.82
CA VAL A 159 5.85 1.64 -0.88
C VAL A 159 7.27 1.75 -1.44
N GLY A 160 8.12 2.46 -0.71
CA GLY A 160 9.43 2.87 -1.21
C GLY A 160 9.31 3.59 -2.56
N THR A 161 9.93 3.04 -3.60
CA THR A 161 9.92 3.59 -4.97
C THR A 161 8.76 3.13 -5.84
N LEU A 162 7.94 2.18 -5.37
CA LEU A 162 6.87 1.58 -6.16
C LEU A 162 5.53 2.21 -5.83
N THR A 163 4.71 2.46 -6.85
CA THR A 163 3.28 2.69 -6.70
C THR A 163 2.53 1.47 -7.25
N LEU A 164 1.68 0.88 -6.43
CA LEU A 164 0.98 -0.37 -6.70
C LEU A 164 -0.54 -0.15 -6.64
N ASP A 165 -1.29 -0.89 -7.46
CA ASP A 165 -2.76 -0.94 -7.45
C ASP A 165 -3.20 -2.22 -6.73
N THR A 166 -3.95 -2.10 -5.63
CA THR A 166 -4.49 -3.24 -4.85
C THR A 166 -5.57 -4.00 -5.61
N ARG A 167 -6.05 -3.47 -6.74
CA ARG A 167 -7.01 -4.14 -7.63
C ARG A 167 -6.36 -4.92 -8.76
N ALA A 168 -5.04 -4.89 -8.91
CA ALA A 168 -4.36 -5.45 -10.08
C ALA A 168 -4.69 -6.93 -10.38
N ARG A 169 -5.16 -7.69 -9.37
CA ARG A 169 -5.59 -9.09 -9.49
C ARG A 169 -7.08 -9.33 -9.28
N LYS A 170 -7.85 -8.28 -9.03
CA LYS A 170 -9.31 -8.34 -8.82
C LYS A 170 -10.04 -8.21 -10.14
N THR A 171 -11.26 -8.74 -10.20
CA THR A 171 -12.13 -8.63 -11.39
C THR A 171 -13.59 -8.43 -11.00
N GLY A 172 -14.41 -7.98 -11.95
CA GLY A 172 -15.84 -7.84 -11.74
C GLY A 172 -16.20 -6.83 -10.63
N GLU A 173 -17.14 -7.23 -9.76
CA GLU A 173 -17.69 -6.37 -8.70
C GLU A 173 -16.66 -5.97 -7.64
N GLU A 174 -15.60 -6.76 -7.47
CA GLU A 174 -14.53 -6.45 -6.51
C GLU A 174 -13.78 -5.15 -6.82
N LEU A 175 -13.79 -4.71 -8.08
CA LEU A 175 -13.16 -3.46 -8.52
C LEU A 175 -13.92 -2.21 -8.06
N ALA A 176 -15.19 -2.36 -7.67
CA ALA A 176 -16.05 -1.25 -7.30
C ALA A 176 -15.92 -0.83 -5.83
N ALA A 177 -15.36 -1.67 -4.97
CA ALA A 177 -15.17 -1.35 -3.55
C ALA A 177 -14.29 -0.10 -3.40
N PHE A 178 -14.69 0.82 -2.52
CA PHE A 178 -13.96 2.05 -2.27
C PHE A 178 -12.65 1.77 -1.51
N ASP A 179 -12.70 0.81 -0.59
CA ASP A 179 -11.54 0.25 0.08
C ASP A 179 -11.09 -1.04 -0.60
N GLN A 180 -9.80 -1.14 -0.85
CA GLN A 180 -9.23 -2.23 -1.63
C GLN A 180 -8.09 -2.90 -0.87
N THR A 181 -8.35 -4.14 -0.41
CA THR A 181 -7.35 -4.96 0.28
C THR A 181 -6.75 -6.01 -0.64
N ALA A 182 -5.42 -6.20 -0.57
CA ALA A 182 -4.72 -7.28 -1.25
C ALA A 182 -3.49 -7.77 -0.44
N PRO A 183 -3.17 -9.07 -0.49
CA PRO A 183 -1.96 -9.61 0.13
C PRO A 183 -0.72 -9.44 -0.77
N TYR A 184 0.42 -9.14 -0.14
CA TYR A 184 1.72 -9.04 -0.79
C TYR A 184 2.76 -9.87 -0.04
N LEU A 185 3.60 -10.58 -0.79
CA LEU A 185 4.77 -11.28 -0.22
C LEU A 185 5.93 -10.29 -0.09
N VAL A 186 6.48 -10.21 1.12
CA VAL A 186 7.58 -9.29 1.45
C VAL A 186 8.75 -10.03 2.08
N VAL A 187 9.96 -9.54 1.83
CA VAL A 187 11.17 -10.09 2.44
C VAL A 187 11.29 -9.57 3.88
N ALA A 188 11.74 -10.41 4.80
CA ALA A 188 11.83 -10.06 6.22
C ALA A 188 13.13 -10.61 6.82
N PRO A 189 13.74 -9.95 7.81
CA PRO A 189 13.25 -8.76 8.52
C PRO A 189 13.49 -7.46 7.74
N ALA A 190 12.52 -6.55 7.77
CA ALA A 190 12.66 -5.20 7.20
C ALA A 190 11.55 -4.26 7.71
N VAL A 191 11.72 -2.95 7.57
CA VAL A 191 10.65 -1.95 7.76
C VAL A 191 10.18 -1.46 6.40
N TYR A 192 8.87 -1.39 6.22
CA TYR A 192 8.23 -0.88 5.01
C TYR A 192 7.37 0.33 5.34
N SER A 193 7.58 1.44 4.63
CA SER A 193 6.75 2.64 4.74
C SER A 193 5.73 2.68 3.61
N PHE A 194 4.45 2.75 3.96
CA PHE A 194 3.33 2.80 3.03
C PHE A 194 2.71 4.20 3.07
N ALA A 195 2.58 4.84 1.91
CA ALA A 195 2.01 6.18 1.79
C ALA A 195 1.25 6.30 0.46
N TYR A 196 0.70 7.47 0.17
CA TYR A 196 0.24 7.81 -1.18
C TYR A 196 0.26 9.33 -1.33
N ASP A 197 0.65 9.84 -2.48
CA ASP A 197 0.61 11.28 -2.74
C ASP A 197 0.33 11.55 -4.21
N ASP A 198 -0.69 12.36 -4.45
CA ASP A 198 -1.08 12.88 -5.76
C ASP A 198 -1.77 14.24 -5.58
N VAL A 199 -2.06 14.92 -6.67
CA VAL A 199 -2.72 16.23 -6.70
C VAL A 199 -4.09 16.20 -6.04
N LEU A 200 -4.80 15.07 -6.06
CA LEU A 200 -6.15 14.97 -5.52
C LEU A 200 -6.22 14.30 -4.14
N LEU A 201 -5.39 13.30 -3.90
CA LEU A 201 -5.43 12.49 -2.68
C LEU A 201 -4.05 12.37 -2.06
N THR A 202 -4.00 12.32 -0.74
CA THR A 202 -2.77 12.10 0.01
C THR A 202 -3.04 11.19 1.20
N ALA A 203 -2.13 10.27 1.50
CA ALA A 203 -2.16 9.38 2.65
C ALA A 203 -0.87 9.54 3.43
N GLN A 204 -0.99 9.72 4.75
CA GLN A 204 0.20 9.85 5.61
C GLN A 204 0.99 8.54 5.61
N PRO A 205 2.34 8.61 5.68
CA PRO A 205 3.17 7.41 5.77
C PRO A 205 2.84 6.58 7.01
N VAL A 206 2.73 5.26 6.83
CA VAL A 206 2.57 4.27 7.89
C VAL A 206 3.71 3.26 7.78
N ASP A 207 4.55 3.20 8.80
CA ASP A 207 5.67 2.27 8.87
C ASP A 207 5.24 0.94 9.50
N LEU A 208 5.62 -0.16 8.86
CA LEU A 208 5.40 -1.52 9.34
C LEU A 208 6.73 -2.26 9.42
N ALA A 209 7.17 -2.56 10.65
CA ALA A 209 8.25 -3.50 10.88
C ALA A 209 7.74 -4.93 10.68
N VAL A 210 8.38 -5.67 9.79
CA VAL A 210 7.97 -7.02 9.40
C VAL A 210 9.01 -8.02 9.88
N GLU A 211 8.55 -8.99 10.67
CA GLU A 211 9.36 -10.10 11.17
C GLU A 211 9.25 -11.34 10.25
N PRO A 212 10.27 -12.21 10.20
CA PRO A 212 10.23 -13.42 9.37
C PRO A 212 9.04 -14.34 9.68
N SER A 213 8.46 -14.91 8.63
CA SER A 213 7.34 -15.87 8.73
C SER A 213 6.08 -15.33 9.41
N THR A 214 5.89 -14.00 9.43
CA THR A 214 4.71 -13.36 10.03
C THR A 214 3.71 -12.89 8.98
N ARG A 215 2.48 -12.60 9.43
CA ARG A 215 1.45 -11.94 8.64
C ARG A 215 1.03 -10.64 9.33
N GLY A 216 1.32 -9.53 8.68
CA GLY A 216 0.95 -8.19 9.12
C GLY A 216 -0.18 -7.61 8.29
N ALA A 217 -0.77 -6.51 8.76
CA ALA A 217 -1.75 -5.74 8.01
C ALA A 217 -1.43 -4.24 8.16
N VAL A 218 -1.70 -3.47 7.11
CA VAL A 218 -1.51 -2.02 7.09
C VAL A 218 -2.63 -1.36 6.30
N THR A 219 -3.09 -0.21 6.77
CA THR A 219 -4.08 0.61 6.06
C THR A 219 -3.43 1.89 5.60
N VAL A 220 -3.52 2.16 4.29
CA VAL A 220 -3.11 3.41 3.65
C VAL A 220 -4.37 4.23 3.42
N ASP A 221 -4.63 5.17 4.33
CA ASP A 221 -5.86 5.96 4.35
C ASP A 221 -5.70 7.26 3.54
N SER A 222 -6.26 7.26 2.33
CA SER A 222 -6.20 8.40 1.42
C SER A 222 -7.27 9.43 1.76
N GLN A 223 -6.83 10.68 1.93
CA GLN A 223 -7.65 11.83 2.28
C GLN A 223 -7.69 12.84 1.13
N ALA A 224 -8.80 13.57 1.04
CA ALA A 224 -8.96 14.62 0.05
C ALA A 224 -7.98 15.78 0.29
N THR A 225 -7.23 16.15 -0.74
CA THR A 225 -6.36 17.33 -0.69
C THR A 225 -7.16 18.63 -0.85
N PRO A 226 -6.58 19.79 -0.49
CA PRO A 226 -7.20 21.08 -0.78
C PRO A 226 -7.50 21.30 -2.27
N ALA A 227 -6.66 20.79 -3.18
CA ALA A 227 -6.88 20.91 -4.61
C ALA A 227 -8.07 20.07 -5.09
N PHE A 228 -8.35 18.91 -4.47
CA PHE A 228 -9.56 18.16 -4.76
C PHE A 228 -10.80 18.89 -4.29
N VAL A 229 -10.79 19.41 -3.06
CA VAL A 229 -11.87 20.22 -2.51
C VAL A 229 -12.16 21.44 -3.40
N GLU A 230 -11.13 22.15 -3.85
CA GLU A 230 -11.26 23.33 -4.71
C GLU A 230 -11.88 22.98 -6.08
N ARG A 231 -11.50 21.84 -6.68
CA ARG A 231 -12.11 21.41 -7.94
C ARG A 231 -13.60 21.07 -7.78
N VAL A 232 -13.97 20.40 -6.69
CA VAL A 232 -15.38 20.12 -6.38
C VAL A 232 -16.14 21.41 -6.08
N GLN A 233 -15.54 22.35 -5.33
CA GLN A 233 -16.11 23.68 -5.09
C GLN A 233 -16.37 24.43 -6.39
N SER A 234 -15.44 24.42 -7.34
CA SER A 234 -15.63 25.08 -8.63
C SER A 234 -16.78 24.47 -9.43
N GLN A 235 -16.93 23.13 -9.40
CA GLN A 235 -18.05 22.47 -10.08
C GLN A 235 -19.39 22.78 -9.42
N LEU A 236 -19.44 22.79 -8.08
CA LEU A 236 -20.65 23.15 -7.33
C LEU A 236 -21.06 24.61 -7.57
N ASN A 237 -20.10 25.53 -7.55
CA ASN A 237 -20.37 26.95 -7.81
C ASN A 237 -20.91 27.14 -9.23
N GLN A 238 -20.28 26.52 -10.22
CA GLN A 238 -20.75 26.60 -11.61
C GLN A 238 -22.18 26.05 -11.76
N PHE A 239 -22.50 24.93 -11.13
CA PHE A 239 -23.86 24.38 -11.12
C PHE A 239 -24.87 25.36 -10.50
N LEU A 240 -24.55 25.98 -9.36
CA LEU A 240 -25.42 26.96 -8.71
C LEU A 240 -25.56 28.26 -9.52
N ASP A 241 -24.50 28.67 -10.23
CA ASP A 241 -24.52 29.81 -11.15
C ASP A 241 -25.43 29.54 -12.33
N ASP A 242 -25.33 28.36 -12.94
CA ASP A 242 -26.22 27.94 -14.03
C ASP A 242 -27.69 27.91 -13.56
N CYS A 243 -27.94 27.46 -12.33
CA CYS A 243 -29.26 27.56 -11.68
C CYS A 243 -29.76 29.01 -11.58
N ALA A 244 -28.90 29.93 -11.16
CA ALA A 244 -29.25 31.34 -10.99
C ALA A 244 -29.54 32.05 -12.33
N THR A 245 -29.13 31.48 -13.48
CA THR A 245 -29.47 32.04 -14.79
C THR A 245 -30.92 31.75 -15.24
N GLN A 246 -31.63 30.85 -14.57
CA GLN A 246 -32.99 30.47 -14.94
C GLN A 246 -34.00 31.55 -14.49
N PRO A 247 -34.77 32.16 -15.41
CA PRO A 247 -35.70 33.24 -15.09
C PRO A 247 -37.05 32.69 -14.57
N THR A 248 -37.03 31.84 -13.55
CA THR A 248 -38.23 31.23 -12.96
C THR A 248 -38.17 31.27 -11.43
N LEU A 249 -39.33 31.33 -10.77
CA LEU A 249 -39.40 31.29 -9.29
C LEU A 249 -39.00 29.93 -8.71
N PHE A 250 -39.10 28.87 -9.53
CA PHE A 250 -38.62 27.52 -9.24
C PHE A 250 -37.73 27.05 -10.39
N PRO A 251 -36.42 27.34 -10.33
CA PRO A 251 -35.46 26.81 -11.29
C PRO A 251 -35.48 25.27 -11.29
N THR A 252 -35.39 24.68 -12.49
CA THR A 252 -35.43 23.21 -12.65
C THR A 252 -34.11 22.62 -12.19
N ASP A 253 -34.19 21.52 -11.44
CA ASP A 253 -33.04 20.79 -10.89
C ASP A 253 -32.14 21.65 -9.98
N CYS A 254 -32.71 22.65 -9.30
CA CYS A 254 -31.98 23.55 -8.41
C CYS A 254 -32.47 23.45 -6.96
N PRO A 255 -31.58 23.69 -5.97
CA PRO A 255 -31.90 23.47 -4.56
C PRO A 255 -32.70 24.61 -3.91
N PHE A 256 -33.08 25.65 -4.66
CA PHE A 256 -33.79 26.82 -4.16
C PHE A 256 -34.97 27.19 -5.06
N GLY A 257 -35.95 27.87 -4.48
CA GLY A 257 -37.12 28.40 -5.15
C GLY A 257 -38.01 29.15 -4.16
N VAL A 258 -39.02 29.85 -4.66
CA VAL A 258 -39.95 30.60 -3.82
C VAL A 258 -41.38 30.52 -4.34
N GLU A 259 -42.33 30.40 -3.41
CA GLU A 259 -43.75 30.58 -3.68
C GLU A 259 -44.11 32.05 -3.42
N ILE A 260 -44.76 32.70 -4.40
CA ILE A 260 -45.20 34.08 -4.33
C ILE A 260 -46.71 34.11 -4.60
N ASP A 261 -47.47 34.66 -3.66
CA ASP A 261 -48.92 34.79 -3.76
C ASP A 261 -49.34 35.97 -4.67
N ASP A 262 -48.54 37.03 -4.68
CA ASP A 262 -48.79 38.25 -5.45
C ASP A 262 -48.53 38.07 -6.95
N ARG A 263 -49.03 39.01 -7.76
CA ARG A 263 -48.87 38.93 -9.21
C ARG A 263 -47.44 39.31 -9.61
N VAL A 264 -46.74 38.39 -10.27
CA VAL A 264 -45.41 38.63 -10.84
C VAL A 264 -45.49 39.54 -12.07
N LEU A 265 -44.70 40.61 -12.09
CA LEU A 265 -44.63 41.60 -13.17
C LEU A 265 -43.36 41.49 -14.03
N SER A 266 -42.24 41.04 -13.44
CA SER A 266 -40.96 40.86 -14.13
C SER A 266 -40.49 39.40 -14.11
N ASP A 267 -39.52 39.08 -14.97
CA ASP A 267 -38.79 37.83 -14.83
C ASP A 267 -38.00 37.83 -13.50
N PRO A 268 -38.01 36.74 -12.72
CA PRO A 268 -37.19 36.58 -11.52
C PRO A 268 -35.69 36.64 -11.84
N SER A 269 -34.92 37.38 -11.03
CA SER A 269 -33.47 37.40 -11.10
C SER A 269 -32.87 36.74 -9.85
N TRP A 270 -32.15 35.65 -10.05
CA TRP A 270 -31.45 34.94 -8.99
C TRP A 270 -29.95 35.27 -9.01
N SER A 271 -29.35 35.22 -7.82
CA SER A 271 -27.90 35.21 -7.63
C SER A 271 -27.54 34.39 -6.39
N ILE A 272 -26.29 33.94 -6.28
CA ILE A 272 -25.83 33.22 -5.08
C ILE A 272 -25.08 34.20 -4.19
N SER A 273 -25.69 34.56 -3.05
CA SER A 273 -25.10 35.50 -2.10
C SER A 273 -24.08 34.83 -1.17
N ALA A 274 -24.26 33.54 -0.90
CA ALA A 274 -23.28 32.71 -0.18
C ALA A 274 -23.26 31.29 -0.73
N TYR A 275 -22.11 30.86 -1.27
CA TYR A 275 -21.92 29.47 -1.72
C TYR A 275 -21.73 28.53 -0.52
N PRO A 276 -22.27 27.30 -0.59
CA PRO A 276 -21.92 26.24 0.33
C PRO A 276 -20.41 25.97 0.28
N ILE A 277 -19.76 25.90 1.44
CA ILE A 277 -18.33 25.58 1.53
C ILE A 277 -18.16 24.07 1.45
N VAL A 278 -17.45 23.59 0.43
CA VAL A 278 -17.22 22.17 0.24
C VAL A 278 -16.24 21.65 1.31
N THR A 279 -16.67 20.60 1.99
CA THR A 279 -15.80 19.73 2.80
C THR A 279 -15.99 18.31 2.31
N LEU A 280 -14.90 17.59 2.07
CA LEU A 280 -14.95 16.20 1.62
C LEU A 280 -14.47 15.29 2.74
N ILE A 281 -15.34 14.40 3.19
CA ILE A 281 -15.02 13.34 4.15
C ILE A 281 -15.17 11.99 3.45
N PRO A 282 -14.32 10.99 3.73
CA PRO A 282 -14.54 9.66 3.19
C PRO A 282 -15.84 9.06 3.72
N GLY A 283 -16.71 8.61 2.82
CA GLY A 283 -17.91 7.83 3.11
C GLY A 283 -17.71 6.34 2.76
N GLU A 284 -18.80 5.61 2.57
CA GLU A 284 -18.77 4.17 2.26
C GLU A 284 -18.27 3.90 0.82
N ASP A 285 -18.72 4.71 -0.14
CA ASP A 285 -18.48 4.48 -1.59
C ASP A 285 -17.94 5.71 -2.35
N ALA A 286 -17.74 6.84 -1.65
CA ALA A 286 -17.36 8.12 -2.23
C ALA A 286 -16.81 9.06 -1.16
N PHE A 287 -16.19 10.16 -1.61
CA PHE A 287 -15.99 11.32 -0.73
C PHE A 287 -17.30 12.09 -0.65
N GLU A 288 -17.80 12.31 0.55
CA GLU A 288 -19.10 12.95 0.78
C GLU A 288 -18.92 14.36 1.30
N MET A 289 -19.82 15.24 0.88
CA MET A 289 -20.07 16.52 1.54
C MET A 289 -21.38 16.41 2.33
N PRO A 290 -21.33 16.59 3.66
CA PRO A 290 -22.55 16.61 4.46
C PRO A 290 -23.46 17.77 4.04
N PRO A 291 -24.77 17.71 4.38
CA PRO A 291 -25.71 18.78 4.08
C PRO A 291 -25.18 20.15 4.55
N THR A 292 -24.84 21.00 3.58
CA THR A 292 -24.20 22.31 3.81
C THR A 292 -25.08 23.41 3.27
N ALA A 293 -25.24 24.47 4.06
CA ALA A 293 -26.11 25.58 3.71
C ALA A 293 -25.47 26.54 2.70
N GLY A 294 -26.28 27.03 1.77
CA GLY A 294 -25.99 28.17 0.89
C GLY A 294 -27.13 29.18 0.91
N VAL A 295 -26.93 30.34 0.30
CA VAL A 295 -27.95 31.39 0.21
C VAL A 295 -28.08 31.86 -1.23
N ALA A 296 -29.30 31.77 -1.76
CA ALA A 296 -29.69 32.35 -3.03
C ALA A 296 -30.50 33.63 -2.78
N HIS A 297 -30.22 34.66 -3.53
CA HIS A 297 -30.87 35.95 -3.46
C HIS A 297 -31.77 36.14 -4.67
N LEU A 298 -33.04 36.49 -4.42
CA LEU A 298 -34.06 36.75 -5.43
C LEU A 298 -34.39 38.24 -5.47
N SER A 299 -34.43 38.79 -6.68
CA SER A 299 -35.05 40.08 -7.00
C SER A 299 -36.15 39.89 -8.04
N VAL A 300 -37.38 40.36 -7.75
CA VAL A 300 -38.52 40.28 -8.68
C VAL A 300 -39.53 41.41 -8.43
N GLU A 301 -40.09 41.98 -9.49
CA GLU A 301 -41.16 42.98 -9.40
C GLU A 301 -42.53 42.31 -9.27
N LEU A 302 -43.30 42.73 -8.26
CA LEU A 302 -44.61 42.19 -7.92
C LEU A 302 -45.67 43.29 -7.87
N GLN A 303 -46.92 42.90 -8.03
CA GLN A 303 -48.10 43.72 -7.74
C GLN A 303 -48.92 43.05 -6.65
N SER A 304 -49.23 43.80 -5.59
CA SER A 304 -50.09 43.31 -4.53
C SER A 304 -51.48 42.98 -5.07
N LEU A 305 -51.98 41.78 -4.75
CA LEU A 305 -53.36 41.41 -5.07
C LEU A 305 -54.40 42.09 -4.18
N PHE A 306 -53.99 42.73 -3.09
CA PHE A 306 -54.89 43.37 -2.13
C PHE A 306 -55.22 44.82 -2.50
N ASP A 307 -54.22 45.65 -2.76
CA ASP A 307 -54.36 47.09 -3.04
C ASP A 307 -53.89 47.52 -4.44
N GLY A 308 -53.19 46.64 -5.16
CA GLY A 308 -52.72 46.89 -6.53
C GLY A 308 -51.39 47.64 -6.60
N ASP A 309 -50.73 47.93 -5.48
CA ASP A 309 -49.44 48.62 -5.44
C ASP A 309 -48.32 47.74 -6.03
N GLU A 310 -47.40 48.37 -6.77
CA GLU A 310 -46.22 47.72 -7.36
C GLU A 310 -45.00 47.88 -6.45
N TYR A 311 -44.24 46.80 -6.26
CA TYR A 311 -43.05 46.79 -5.42
C TYR A 311 -42.02 45.76 -5.89
N THR A 312 -40.76 45.92 -5.50
CA THR A 312 -39.70 44.93 -5.72
C THR A 312 -39.54 44.07 -4.48
N LEU A 313 -39.66 42.76 -4.63
CA LEU A 313 -39.32 41.79 -3.61
C LEU A 313 -37.83 41.44 -3.72
N GLU A 314 -37.11 41.69 -2.63
CA GLU A 314 -35.71 41.29 -2.45
C GLU A 314 -35.67 40.28 -1.30
N GLU A 315 -35.31 39.03 -1.59
CA GLU A 315 -35.39 37.97 -0.59
C GLU A 315 -34.24 36.97 -0.65
N ASP A 316 -33.65 36.70 0.51
CA ASP A 316 -32.65 35.66 0.69
C ASP A 316 -33.31 34.32 1.05
N ARG A 317 -33.03 33.30 0.26
CA ARG A 317 -33.46 31.93 0.46
C ARG A 317 -32.27 31.06 0.82
N THR A 318 -32.27 30.57 2.06
CA THR A 318 -31.34 29.53 2.49
C THR A 318 -31.75 28.20 1.86
N PHE A 319 -30.79 27.49 1.31
CA PHE A 319 -30.94 26.12 0.84
C PHE A 319 -29.84 25.24 1.42
N THR A 320 -30.02 23.93 1.36
CA THR A 320 -29.02 22.97 1.80
C THR A 320 -28.72 22.01 0.66
N ILE A 321 -27.45 21.66 0.48
CA ILE A 321 -27.00 20.73 -0.55
C ILE A 321 -26.02 19.72 0.04
N SER A 322 -26.14 18.46 -0.40
CA SER A 322 -25.17 17.40 -0.15
C SER A 322 -24.68 16.85 -1.48
N LEU A 323 -23.48 16.28 -1.50
CA LEU A 323 -22.94 15.67 -2.71
C LEU A 323 -21.99 14.50 -2.42
N ASP A 324 -21.83 13.65 -3.42
CA ASP A 324 -20.79 12.64 -3.52
C ASP A 324 -19.80 13.05 -4.60
N ALA A 325 -18.52 12.92 -4.29
CA ALA A 325 -17.41 13.12 -5.21
C ALA A 325 -16.64 11.80 -5.37
N ARG A 326 -16.43 11.38 -6.63
CA ARG A 326 -15.60 10.22 -6.98
C ARG A 326 -14.55 10.61 -8.02
N ILE A 327 -13.40 9.96 -7.96
CA ILE A 327 -12.36 10.08 -8.98
C ILE A 327 -12.54 8.93 -9.96
N ARG A 328 -12.72 9.25 -11.25
CA ARG A 328 -12.83 8.26 -12.32
C ARG A 328 -11.45 7.75 -12.73
N ALA A 329 -11.43 6.64 -13.45
CA ALA A 329 -10.18 6.02 -13.95
C ALA A 329 -9.36 6.93 -14.88
N ASP A 330 -9.99 7.92 -15.52
CA ASP A 330 -9.32 8.92 -16.37
C ASP A 330 -8.81 10.15 -15.58
N GLY A 331 -8.94 10.13 -14.25
CA GLY A 331 -8.58 11.24 -13.36
C GLY A 331 -9.60 12.37 -13.32
N SER A 332 -10.73 12.25 -14.04
CA SER A 332 -11.82 13.22 -13.94
C SER A 332 -12.59 13.04 -12.63
N ILE A 333 -13.13 14.15 -12.12
CA ILE A 333 -13.98 14.13 -10.92
C ILE A 333 -15.43 14.02 -11.35
N SER A 334 -16.17 13.10 -10.74
CA SER A 334 -17.63 13.02 -10.82
C SER A 334 -18.23 13.57 -9.54
N VAL A 335 -19.07 14.60 -9.67
CA VAL A 335 -19.89 15.12 -8.57
C VAL A 335 -21.34 14.71 -8.81
N GLN A 336 -21.96 14.12 -7.79
CA GLN A 336 -23.37 13.74 -7.80
C GLN A 336 -24.06 14.38 -6.61
N LEU A 337 -25.09 15.19 -6.85
CA LEU A 337 -25.86 15.82 -5.79
C LEU A 337 -26.77 14.78 -5.11
N LYS A 338 -26.96 14.96 -3.80
CA LYS A 338 -27.84 14.17 -2.92
C LYS A 338 -28.94 15.07 -2.38
#